data_AF-A0A819LFK2-F1
#
_entry.id   AF-A0A819LFK2-F1
#
_cell.length_a   1.000
_cell.length_b   1.000
_cell.length_c   1.000
_cell.angle_alpha   90.00
_cell.angle_beta   90.00
_cell.angle_gamma   90.00
#
_symmetry.space_group_name_H-M   'P 1'
#
loop_
_entity.id
_entity.type
_entity.pdbx_description
1 polymer ?
#
loop_
_entity_poly.entity_id
_entity_poly.type
_entity_poly.pdbx_seq_one_letter_code
_entity_poly.pdbx_strand_id
1 'polypeptide(L)'
;MASAVSVQTPNAAQNFEKNELYSIGPNFWNIRGRFKILKLFDIGTQMSIIRLRNGKFIILDTVEMNDHLRQQIDHLTNYGKNIKAVIAYYGTPRHLRRLTEIPWRGDLTDCNVRKKWEPEVEMRIPAGAEFVNPQPESRNHFISVFVYHRASRTLHVDDTI
;
A
#
# COMPACT_ATOMS: atom_id res chain seq x y z
N MET A 1 -23.13 -17.83 -11.56
CA MET A 1 -22.15 -17.63 -12.65
C MET A 1 -20.91 -16.96 -12.07
N ALA A 2 -19.83 -17.72 -11.89
CA ALA A 2 -18.56 -17.17 -11.43
C ALA A 2 -17.85 -16.53 -12.63
N SER A 3 -17.67 -15.21 -12.60
CA SER A 3 -16.90 -14.51 -13.62
C SER A 3 -15.43 -14.89 -13.43
N ALA A 4 -14.86 -15.58 -14.41
CA ALA A 4 -13.46 -15.96 -14.41
C ALA A 4 -12.61 -14.69 -14.62
N VAL A 5 -11.97 -14.22 -13.55
CA VAL A 5 -10.86 -13.28 -13.68
C VAL A 5 -9.71 -14.07 -14.31
N SER A 6 -9.32 -13.70 -15.52
CA SER A 6 -8.20 -14.32 -16.21
C SER A 6 -6.91 -14.10 -15.41
N VAL A 7 -6.35 -15.18 -14.88
CA VAL A 7 -4.99 -15.16 -14.35
C VAL A 7 -4.05 -15.15 -15.56
N GLN A 8 -3.54 -13.98 -15.92
CA GLN A 8 -2.55 -13.84 -16.98
C GLN A 8 -1.19 -14.39 -16.50
N THR A 9 -0.60 -15.25 -17.34
CA THR A 9 0.75 -15.82 -17.17
C THR A 9 1.83 -14.71 -17.19
N PRO A 10 2.86 -14.77 -16.31
CA PRO A 10 3.87 -13.73 -16.22
C PRO A 10 4.99 -14.01 -17.22
N ASN A 11 5.02 -13.35 -18.38
CA ASN A 11 6.21 -13.39 -19.26
C ASN A 11 6.44 -12.15 -20.14
N ALA A 12 5.81 -11.02 -19.81
CA ALA A 12 6.28 -9.70 -20.21
C ALA A 12 6.09 -8.78 -19.00
N ALA A 13 7.01 -7.85 -18.74
CA ALA A 13 6.76 -6.79 -17.78
C ALA A 13 5.47 -6.08 -18.23
N GLN A 14 4.36 -6.31 -17.51
CA GLN A 14 3.13 -5.59 -17.78
C GLN A 14 3.44 -4.11 -17.62
N ASN A 15 3.25 -3.32 -18.67
CA ASN A 15 3.28 -1.88 -18.57
C ASN A 15 2.06 -1.46 -17.75
N PHE A 16 2.29 -1.16 -16.47
CA PHE A 16 1.27 -0.64 -15.58
C PHE A 16 1.01 0.82 -15.94
N GLU A 17 -0.13 1.08 -16.57
CA GLU A 17 -0.63 2.43 -16.80
C GLU A 17 -0.87 3.15 -15.47
N LYS A 18 -0.69 4.47 -15.49
CA LYS A 18 -0.92 5.29 -14.31
C LYS A 18 -2.42 5.44 -14.07
N ASN A 19 -2.81 5.47 -12.80
CA ASN A 19 -4.19 5.63 -12.36
C ASN A 19 -5.14 4.56 -12.91
N GLU A 20 -4.63 3.33 -13.02
CA GLU A 20 -5.37 2.15 -13.47
C GLU A 20 -5.32 1.07 -12.38
N LEU A 21 -6.45 0.39 -12.18
CA LEU A 21 -6.59 -0.67 -11.19
C LEU A 21 -6.22 -2.04 -11.75
N TYR A 22 -5.08 -2.60 -11.31
CA TYR A 22 -4.61 -3.90 -11.77
C TYR A 22 -4.77 -4.98 -10.71
N SER A 23 -5.45 -6.07 -11.05
CA SER A 23 -5.44 -7.29 -10.23
C SER A 23 -4.11 -8.00 -10.38
N ILE A 24 -3.29 -8.03 -9.33
CA ILE A 24 -1.96 -8.67 -9.32
C ILE A 24 -1.93 -9.97 -8.49
N GLY A 25 -3.07 -10.33 -7.91
CA GLY A 25 -3.27 -11.59 -7.21
C GLY A 25 -4.72 -11.75 -6.76
N PRO A 26 -5.11 -12.95 -6.28
CA PRO A 26 -6.46 -13.17 -5.76
C PRO A 26 -6.78 -12.16 -4.65
N ASN A 27 -7.83 -11.36 -4.82
CA ASN A 27 -8.24 -10.35 -3.83
C ASN A 27 -7.19 -9.25 -3.55
N PHE A 28 -6.26 -9.01 -4.48
CA PHE A 28 -5.22 -7.99 -4.35
C PHE A 28 -5.09 -7.17 -5.63
N TRP A 29 -5.27 -5.86 -5.52
CA TRP A 29 -5.11 -4.91 -6.62
C TRP A 29 -4.02 -3.88 -6.31
N ASN A 30 -3.31 -3.45 -7.34
CA ASN A 30 -2.30 -2.40 -7.27
C ASN A 30 -2.61 -1.29 -8.27
N ILE A 31 -2.29 -0.06 -7.88
CA ILE A 31 -2.43 1.13 -8.71
C ILE A 31 -1.07 1.82 -8.73
N ARG A 32 -0.61 2.22 -9.91
CA ARG A 32 0.55 3.10 -10.08
C ARG A 32 0.10 4.54 -10.21
N GLY A 33 0.62 5.44 -9.39
CA GLY A 33 0.36 6.88 -9.46
C GLY A 33 1.55 7.67 -9.97
N ARG A 34 1.34 8.98 -10.15
CA ARG A 34 2.39 9.94 -10.49
C ARG A 34 2.84 10.65 -9.22
N PHE A 35 4.15 10.86 -9.09
CA PHE A 35 4.72 11.71 -8.04
C PHE A 35 5.90 12.47 -8.62
N LYS A 36 5.75 13.79 -8.74
CA LYS A 36 6.72 14.64 -9.46
C LYS A 36 7.60 15.41 -8.49
N ILE A 37 8.90 15.14 -8.52
CA ILE A 37 9.91 15.97 -7.85
C ILE A 37 10.18 17.21 -8.72
N LEU A 38 10.15 18.39 -8.09
CA LEU A 38 10.33 19.70 -8.74
C LEU A 38 9.39 19.93 -9.94
N LYS A 39 8.24 19.24 -9.99
CA LYS A 39 7.29 19.19 -11.12
C LYS A 39 7.85 18.64 -12.44
N LEU A 40 9.11 18.24 -12.49
CA LEU A 40 9.83 17.83 -13.71
C LEU A 40 10.04 16.32 -13.78
N PHE A 41 10.39 15.68 -12.66
CA PHE A 41 10.78 14.26 -12.64
C PHE A 41 9.70 13.41 -11.95
N ASP A 42 8.95 12.64 -12.75
CA ASP A 42 7.97 11.68 -12.23
C ASP A 42 8.66 10.39 -11.77
N ILE A 43 8.79 10.22 -10.46
CA ILE A 43 9.35 9.00 -9.85
C ILE A 43 8.26 7.98 -9.49
N GLY A 44 6.99 8.34 -9.71
CA GLY A 44 5.84 7.51 -9.40
C GLY A 44 5.55 7.34 -7.90
N THR A 45 4.36 6.84 -7.62
CA THR A 45 3.92 6.35 -6.31
C THR A 45 3.00 5.13 -6.54
N GLN A 46 2.51 4.49 -5.49
CA GLN A 46 1.60 3.36 -5.59
C GLN A 46 0.55 3.36 -4.48
N MET A 47 -0.53 2.63 -4.72
CA MET A 47 -1.57 2.31 -3.75
C MET A 47 -1.97 0.86 -3.97
N SER A 48 -2.40 0.16 -2.92
CA SER A 48 -2.91 -1.20 -3.04
C SER A 48 -4.26 -1.36 -2.36
N ILE A 49 -5.10 -2.23 -2.91
CA ILE A 49 -6.41 -2.55 -2.37
C ILE A 49 -6.44 -4.04 -2.10
N ILE A 50 -6.83 -4.44 -0.89
CA ILE A 50 -6.93 -5.83 -0.47
C ILE A 50 -8.38 -6.11 -0.09
N ARG A 51 -8.97 -7.16 -0.65
CA ARG A 51 -10.26 -7.68 -0.20
C ARG A 51 -10.05 -8.77 0.82
N LEU A 52 -10.60 -8.56 2.01
CA LEU A 52 -10.57 -9.51 3.12
C LEU A 52 -11.59 -10.64 2.93
N ARG A 53 -11.41 -11.76 3.64
CA ARG A 53 -12.31 -12.94 3.63
C ARG A 53 -13.76 -12.61 3.94
N ASN A 54 -14.01 -11.60 4.77
CA ASN A 54 -15.36 -11.13 5.10
C ASN A 54 -16.00 -10.23 4.01
N GLY A 55 -15.32 -10.04 2.87
CA GLY A 55 -15.77 -9.24 1.74
C GLY A 55 -15.52 -7.74 1.89
N LYS A 56 -14.96 -7.27 3.01
CA LYS A 56 -14.54 -5.87 3.19
C LYS A 56 -13.18 -5.61 2.57
N PHE A 57 -12.87 -4.33 2.35
CA PHE A 57 -11.63 -3.90 1.71
C PHE A 57 -10.80 -3.06 2.67
N ILE A 58 -9.48 -3.24 2.61
CA ILE A 58 -8.52 -2.27 3.16
C ILE A 58 -7.72 -1.68 2.00
N ILE A 59 -7.39 -0.40 2.11
CA ILE A 59 -6.54 0.31 1.15
C ILE A 59 -5.23 0.63 1.86
N LEU A 60 -4.11 0.37 1.19
CA LEU A 60 -2.74 0.68 1.62
C LEU A 60 -2.22 1.83 0.76
N ASP A 61 -1.65 2.84 1.40
CA ASP A 61 -1.18 4.07 0.78
C ASP A 61 -2.25 4.83 0.00
N THR A 62 -1.82 5.91 -0.64
CA THR A 62 -2.69 6.77 -1.45
C THR A 62 -2.00 7.19 -2.73
N VAL A 63 -2.79 7.34 -3.79
CA VAL A 63 -2.40 7.99 -5.04
C VAL A 63 -3.42 9.09 -5.34
N GLU A 64 -3.02 10.07 -6.14
CA GLU A 64 -3.96 11.05 -6.67
C GLU A 64 -5.08 10.34 -7.45
N MET A 65 -6.33 10.72 -7.18
CA MET A 65 -7.51 10.08 -7.76
C MET A 65 -7.97 10.87 -8.99
N ASN A 66 -8.15 10.20 -10.12
CA ASN A 66 -8.90 10.73 -11.26
C ASN A 66 -10.29 10.06 -11.34
N ASP A 67 -11.17 10.59 -12.19
CA ASP A 67 -12.54 10.06 -12.31
C ASP A 67 -12.58 8.61 -12.77
N HIS A 68 -11.66 8.22 -13.65
CA HIS A 68 -11.53 6.86 -14.16
C HIS A 68 -11.23 5.87 -13.03
N LEU A 69 -10.14 6.10 -12.28
CA LEU A 69 -9.72 5.27 -11.17
C LEU A 69 -10.79 5.23 -10.07
N ARG A 70 -11.43 6.37 -9.79
CA ARG A 70 -12.55 6.45 -8.84
C ARG A 70 -13.68 5.52 -9.26
N GLN A 71 -14.10 5.54 -10.52
CA GLN A 71 -15.15 4.65 -11.02
C GLN A 71 -14.78 3.17 -10.87
N GLN A 72 -13.53 2.80 -11.14
CA GLN A 72 -13.05 1.42 -10.95
C GLN A 72 -13.12 0.99 -9.48
N ILE A 73 -12.66 1.84 -8.57
CA ILE A 73 -12.67 1.57 -7.12
C ILE A 73 -14.12 1.54 -6.60
N ASP A 74 -14.98 2.43 -7.06
CA ASP A 74 -16.39 2.46 -6.68
C ASP A 74 -17.09 1.17 -7.11
N HIS A 75 -16.87 0.72 -8.35
CA HIS A 75 -17.42 -0.55 -8.81
C HIS A 75 -16.91 -1.74 -7.98
N LEU A 76 -15.60 -1.79 -7.69
CA LEU A 76 -15.00 -2.85 -6.88
C LEU A 76 -15.55 -2.88 -5.44
N THR A 77 -15.76 -1.72 -4.83
CA THR A 77 -15.99 -1.58 -3.39
C THR A 77 -17.44 -1.27 -3.01
N ASN A 78 -18.37 -1.35 -3.97
CA ASN A 78 -19.77 -0.94 -3.81
C ASN A 78 -19.87 0.53 -3.36
N TYR A 79 -19.31 1.43 -4.18
CA TYR A 79 -19.25 2.88 -3.93
C TYR A 79 -18.66 3.19 -2.55
N GLY A 80 -17.55 2.53 -2.21
CA GLY A 80 -16.86 2.66 -0.93
C GLY A 80 -17.54 2.00 0.28
N LYS A 81 -18.78 1.50 0.17
CA LYS A 81 -19.53 0.90 1.31
C LYS A 81 -18.84 -0.32 1.93
N ASN A 82 -18.01 -1.01 1.16
CA ASN A 82 -17.25 -2.15 1.65
C ASN A 82 -15.82 -1.82 2.07
N ILE A 83 -15.39 -0.55 1.98
CA ILE A 83 -14.09 -0.13 2.51
C ILE A 83 -14.19 -0.10 4.04
N LYS A 84 -13.38 -0.92 4.70
CA LYS A 84 -13.26 -0.99 6.15
C LYS A 84 -12.27 0.03 6.68
N ALA A 85 -11.18 0.26 5.96
CA ALA A 85 -10.14 1.21 6.35
C ALA A 85 -9.32 1.67 5.14
N VAL A 86 -8.87 2.92 5.22
CA VAL A 86 -7.72 3.43 4.44
C VAL A 86 -6.57 3.52 5.41
N ILE A 87 -5.49 2.81 5.12
CA ILE A 87 -4.26 2.75 5.90
C ILE A 87 -3.30 3.65 5.15
N ALA A 88 -3.16 4.87 5.65
CA ALA A 88 -2.33 5.92 5.09
C ALA A 88 -1.68 6.69 6.24
N TYR A 89 -0.45 7.14 6.04
CA TYR A 89 0.34 7.92 6.99
C TYR A 89 0.68 7.18 8.30
N TYR A 90 1.14 5.95 8.22
CA TYR A 90 1.84 5.24 9.29
C TYR A 90 3.33 5.33 9.06
N GLY A 91 4.01 6.02 9.98
CA GLY A 91 5.42 6.35 9.85
C GLY A 91 6.30 5.51 10.75
N THR A 92 7.59 5.48 10.42
CA THR A 92 8.62 5.00 11.35
C THR A 92 8.91 6.09 12.40
N PRO A 93 9.55 5.77 13.55
CA PRO A 93 9.88 6.78 14.54
C PRO A 93 10.70 7.95 13.97
N ARG A 94 11.57 7.69 13.00
CA ARG A 94 12.30 8.74 12.27
C ARG A 94 11.36 9.65 11.49
N HIS A 95 10.40 9.09 10.76
CA HIS A 95 9.43 9.87 9.98
C HIS A 95 8.60 10.78 10.89
N LEU A 96 8.14 10.25 12.03
CA LEU A 96 7.38 11.02 13.02
C LEU A 96 8.20 12.19 13.59
N ARG A 97 9.50 12.01 13.83
CA ARG A 97 10.38 13.08 14.34
C ARG A 97 10.73 14.14 13.29
N ARG A 98 10.93 13.74 12.02
CA ARG A 98 11.50 14.61 10.97
C ARG A 98 10.48 15.26 10.06
N LEU A 99 9.36 14.60 9.80
CA LEU A 99 8.33 15.03 8.84
C LEU A 99 7.07 15.41 9.61
N THR A 100 7.20 16.42 10.48
CA THR A 100 6.15 16.85 11.43
C THR A 100 4.96 17.51 10.75
N GLU A 101 5.11 17.91 9.50
CA GLU A 101 4.05 18.44 8.64
C GLU A 101 3.08 17.36 8.13
N ILE A 102 3.50 16.09 8.14
CA ILE A 102 2.66 14.97 7.74
C ILE A 102 1.76 14.58 8.91
N PRO A 103 0.44 14.46 8.70
CA PRO A 103 -0.51 14.07 9.75
C PRO A 103 -0.46 12.55 10.03
N TRP A 104 0.65 12.09 10.60
CA TRP A 104 0.88 10.67 10.92
C TRP A 104 -0.27 10.11 11.78
N ARG A 105 -0.84 8.99 11.33
CA ARG A 105 -1.94 8.24 11.96
C ARG A 105 -1.44 7.21 12.96
N GLY A 106 -0.16 6.85 12.92
CA GLY A 106 0.43 5.91 13.87
C GLY A 106 1.91 5.66 13.66
N ASP A 107 2.52 5.01 14.66
CA ASP A 107 3.90 4.56 14.66
C ASP A 107 3.97 3.08 14.30
N LEU A 108 4.77 2.74 13.28
CA LEU A 108 4.96 1.37 12.81
C LEU A 108 5.64 0.45 13.83
N THR A 109 6.26 0.98 14.89
CA THR A 109 6.80 0.17 15.99
C THR A 109 5.69 -0.40 16.88
N ASP A 110 4.53 0.26 16.96
CA ASP A 110 3.37 -0.21 17.73
C ASP A 110 2.88 -1.56 17.18
N CYS A 111 2.84 -2.57 18.05
CA CYS A 111 2.37 -3.89 17.67
C CYS A 111 0.86 -3.91 17.39
N ASN A 112 0.07 -3.03 17.99
CA ASN A 112 -1.37 -2.96 17.71
C ASN A 112 -1.65 -2.45 16.30
N VAL A 113 -0.83 -1.50 15.82
CA VAL A 113 -0.86 -1.05 14.43
C VAL A 113 -0.55 -2.21 13.49
N ARG A 114 0.56 -2.90 13.72
CA ARG A 114 1.02 -3.97 12.82
C ARG A 114 0.12 -5.21 12.80
N LYS A 115 -0.50 -5.53 13.94
CA LYS A 115 -1.35 -6.72 14.11
C LYS A 115 -2.82 -6.50 13.77
N LYS A 116 -3.21 -5.28 13.38
CA LYS A 116 -4.61 -4.87 13.22
C LYS A 116 -5.44 -5.78 12.30
N TRP A 117 -4.80 -6.42 11.31
CA TRP A 117 -5.46 -7.25 10.31
C TRP A 117 -4.93 -8.69 10.27
N GLU A 118 -4.19 -9.11 11.30
CA GLU A 118 -3.77 -10.49 11.46
C GLU A 118 -4.96 -11.43 11.67
N PRO A 119 -4.84 -12.72 11.28
CA PRO A 119 -3.69 -13.32 10.58
C PRO A 119 -3.72 -13.13 9.06
N GLU A 120 -4.71 -12.43 8.51
CA GLU A 120 -4.94 -12.39 7.06
C GLU A 120 -3.99 -11.45 6.32
N VAL A 121 -3.74 -10.29 6.91
CA VAL A 121 -2.81 -9.27 6.42
C VAL A 121 -1.83 -8.95 7.53
N GLU A 122 -0.54 -9.15 7.26
CA GLU A 122 0.53 -8.97 8.23
C GLU A 122 1.43 -7.82 7.82
N MET A 123 1.59 -6.85 8.72
CA MET A 123 2.57 -5.78 8.55
C MET A 123 3.82 -6.13 9.34
N ARG A 124 4.97 -6.16 8.66
CA ARG A 124 6.22 -6.61 9.24
C ARG A 124 7.37 -5.68 8.88
N ILE A 125 8.32 -5.62 9.80
CA ILE A 125 9.58 -4.90 9.65
C ILE A 125 10.66 -5.98 9.47
N PRO A 126 11.49 -5.92 8.42
CA PRO A 126 12.59 -6.86 8.22
C PRO A 126 13.52 -6.90 9.43
N ALA A 127 13.95 -8.10 9.83
CA ALA A 127 15.00 -8.24 10.83
C ALA A 127 16.37 -7.82 10.27
N GLY A 128 17.26 -7.34 11.14
CA GLY A 128 18.67 -7.11 10.80
C GLY A 128 19.02 -5.69 10.34
N ALA A 129 18.11 -4.72 10.49
CA ALA A 129 18.39 -3.32 10.16
C ALA A 129 17.85 -2.37 11.24
N GLU A 130 18.52 -1.23 11.44
CA GLU A 130 18.19 -0.21 12.44
C GLU A 130 16.93 0.59 12.04
N PHE A 131 15.77 0.24 12.61
CA PHE A 131 14.47 0.80 12.24
C PHE A 131 14.02 1.99 13.10
N VAL A 132 14.41 2.01 14.37
CA VAL A 132 13.94 3.03 15.33
C VAL A 132 14.78 4.29 15.23
N ASN A 133 16.10 4.12 15.12
CA ASN A 133 17.04 5.23 15.09
C ASN A 133 18.16 5.04 14.03
N PRO A 134 17.80 4.95 12.73
CA PRO A 134 18.79 4.75 11.67
C PRO A 134 19.80 5.90 11.62
N GLN A 135 21.10 5.57 11.68
CA GLN A 135 22.18 6.54 11.65
C GLN A 135 22.94 6.57 10.32
N PRO A 136 23.35 7.77 9.83
CA PRO A 136 22.94 9.08 10.34
C PRO A 136 21.50 9.40 9.94
N GLU A 137 20.71 9.92 10.89
CA GLU A 137 19.27 10.19 10.76
C GLU A 137 18.92 11.12 9.58
N SER A 138 19.87 11.95 9.15
CA SER A 138 19.73 12.87 8.01
C SER A 138 19.52 12.15 6.67
N ARG A 139 20.11 10.97 6.47
CA ARG A 139 20.11 10.26 5.17
C ARG A 139 19.77 8.78 5.23
N ASN A 140 19.81 8.13 6.39
CA ASN A 140 19.55 6.70 6.47
C ASN A 140 18.03 6.42 6.49
N HIS A 141 17.54 5.86 5.37
CA HIS A 141 16.17 5.41 5.11
C HIS A 141 16.14 3.96 4.63
N PHE A 142 17.11 3.15 5.07
CA PHE A 142 17.40 1.87 4.42
C PHE A 142 16.31 0.79 4.55
N ILE A 143 15.27 1.00 5.37
CA ILE A 143 14.33 -0.05 5.74
C ILE A 143 12.92 0.27 5.30
N SER A 144 12.36 -0.64 4.52
CA SER A 144 10.94 -0.67 4.18
C SER A 144 10.13 -1.51 5.16
N VAL A 145 8.86 -1.17 5.32
CA VAL A 145 7.83 -2.04 5.88
C VAL A 145 7.21 -2.84 4.76
N PHE A 146 6.85 -4.09 5.04
CA PHE A 146 6.08 -4.90 4.11
C PHE A 146 4.74 -5.32 4.70
N VAL A 147 3.70 -5.20 3.90
CA VAL A 147 2.35 -5.68 4.19
C VAL A 147 2.09 -6.91 3.33
N TYR A 148 2.00 -8.07 3.98
CA TYR A 148 1.81 -9.36 3.34
C TYR A 148 0.36 -9.81 3.43
N HIS A 149 -0.28 -10.02 2.29
CA HIS A 149 -1.60 -10.63 2.23
C HIS A 149 -1.47 -12.14 1.96
N ARG A 150 -1.85 -12.96 2.95
CA ARG A 150 -1.62 -14.42 2.90
C ARG A 150 -2.31 -15.10 1.74
N ALA A 151 -3.57 -14.76 1.48
CA ALA A 151 -4.38 -15.46 0.47
C ALA A 151 -3.88 -15.21 -0.95
N SER A 152 -3.39 -13.99 -1.24
CA SER A 152 -2.84 -13.66 -2.56
C SER A 152 -1.35 -13.99 -2.70
N ARG A 153 -0.66 -14.21 -1.58
CA ARG A 153 0.81 -14.32 -1.50
C ARG A 153 1.53 -13.08 -2.08
N THR A 154 0.93 -11.91 -1.90
CA THR A 154 1.44 -10.62 -2.42
C THR A 154 1.97 -9.75 -1.29
N LEU A 155 3.03 -9.01 -1.58
CA LEU A 155 3.59 -8.00 -0.70
C LEU A 155 3.31 -6.61 -1.27
N HIS A 156 2.86 -5.70 -0.41
CA HIS A 156 3.04 -4.27 -0.59
C HIS A 156 4.30 -3.86 0.21
N VAL A 157 5.22 -3.11 -0.40
CA VAL A 157 6.49 -2.73 0.23
C VAL A 157 6.70 -1.25 0.03
N ASP A 158 6.91 -0.53 1.13
CA ASP A 158 7.16 0.90 1.11
C ASP A 158 7.87 1.36 2.40
N ASP A 159 8.40 2.58 2.46
CA ASP A 159 9.12 3.12 3.62
C ASP A 159 8.19 3.51 4.79
N THR A 160 6.92 3.74 4.46
CA THR A 160 5.77 4.09 5.30
C THR A 160 4.52 3.46 4.68
N ILE A 161 3.36 3.51 5.33
CA ILE A 161 2.09 2.92 4.79
C ILE A 161 0.95 3.91 4.92
#